data_AF-A0A524E5W0-F1
#
_entry.id   AF-A0A524E5W0-F1
#
_cell.length_a   1.000
_cell.length_b   1.000
_cell.length_c   1.000
_cell.angle_alpha   90.00
_cell.angle_beta   90.00
_cell.angle_gamma   90.00
#
_symmetry.space_group_name_H-M   'P 1'
#
loop_
_entity.id
_entity.type
_entity.pdbx_description
1 polymer ?
#
loop_
_entity_poly.entity_id
_entity_poly.type
_entity_poly.pdbx_seq_one_letter_code
_entity_poly.pdbx_strand_id
1 'polypeptide(L)'
;MTKIKRKFEEDDVDVYRKLQQHLDNLPIGYPVTESGVEIRILKHLFTPKEAGIALHLRLIPEPLKKIYRRVKKTGISIEELEETLDTMFKKGAIVHGRVMEGEEEIKYYANAFLAVGMYEYQLDRLEKQFVEDFEQYLEEAYIEEFTKTRINQVRTVPIEESVSSEKSVATYDNIRKIFENDELTGGFIAIMDCVCRKSKDIIGEPCKQSDIRETCFTLNRGARMSLDKGWSRRVSKNKALEILKKFENEGFIIQADNTQHPFFICNCCGCCCELITNLKRFDKPVEYIASN
;
A
#
# COMPACT_ATOMS: atom_id res chain seq x y z
N MET A 1 22.00 -19.12 -29.38
CA MET A 1 21.98 -18.56 -28.00
C MET A 1 22.92 -19.37 -27.13
N THR A 2 23.92 -18.73 -26.54
CA THR A 2 25.00 -19.39 -25.78
C THR A 2 24.49 -19.94 -24.44
N LYS A 3 24.99 -21.12 -24.02
CA LYS A 3 24.69 -21.77 -22.72
C LYS A 3 24.83 -20.85 -21.50
N ILE A 4 25.59 -19.76 -21.63
CA ILE A 4 25.82 -18.76 -20.60
C ILE A 4 24.57 -17.88 -20.36
N LYS A 5 23.83 -17.46 -21.41
CA LYS A 5 22.58 -16.70 -21.24
C LYS A 5 21.50 -17.49 -20.50
N ARG A 6 21.44 -18.81 -20.76
CA ARG A 6 20.47 -19.72 -20.14
C ARG A 6 20.67 -19.88 -18.63
N LYS A 7 21.92 -19.81 -18.15
CA LYS A 7 22.26 -19.97 -16.72
C LYS A 7 21.88 -18.75 -15.88
N PHE A 8 22.04 -17.54 -16.43
CA PHE A 8 21.59 -16.31 -15.76
C PHE A 8 20.05 -16.15 -15.79
N GLU A 9 19.37 -16.59 -16.86
CA GLU A 9 17.90 -16.61 -16.89
C GLU A 9 17.30 -17.64 -15.91
N GLU A 10 17.96 -18.78 -15.67
CA GLU A 10 17.56 -19.76 -14.65
C GLU A 10 17.81 -19.26 -13.20
N ASP A 11 18.93 -18.58 -12.94
CA ASP A 11 19.23 -17.99 -11.63
C ASP A 11 18.28 -16.83 -11.27
N ASP A 12 17.82 -16.05 -12.27
CA ASP A 12 16.88 -14.94 -12.08
C ASP A 12 15.46 -15.43 -11.74
N VAL A 13 14.95 -16.46 -12.43
CA VAL A 13 13.61 -17.01 -12.12
C VAL A 13 13.58 -17.61 -10.71
N ASP A 14 14.68 -18.24 -10.28
CA ASP A 14 14.81 -18.81 -8.94
C ASP A 14 14.73 -17.73 -7.84
N VAL A 15 15.38 -16.56 -8.01
CA VAL A 15 15.34 -15.52 -6.97
C VAL A 15 13.95 -14.89 -6.81
N TYR A 16 13.21 -14.66 -7.90
CA TYR A 16 11.85 -14.13 -7.78
C TYR A 16 10.88 -15.14 -7.18
N ARG A 17 11.06 -16.44 -7.46
CA ARG A 17 10.28 -17.51 -6.82
C ARG A 17 10.55 -17.59 -5.32
N LYS A 18 11.82 -17.47 -4.91
CA LYS A 18 12.18 -17.36 -3.49
C LYS A 18 11.56 -16.12 -2.85
N LEU A 19 11.59 -14.98 -3.54
CA LEU A 19 10.99 -13.74 -3.02
C LEU A 19 9.48 -13.87 -2.86
N GLN A 20 8.80 -14.45 -3.86
CA GLN A 20 7.38 -14.75 -3.77
C GLN A 20 7.08 -15.60 -2.53
N GLN A 21 7.77 -16.72 -2.35
CA GLN A 21 7.58 -17.59 -1.17
C GLN A 21 7.87 -16.85 0.15
N HIS A 22 8.89 -15.98 0.18
CA HIS A 22 9.19 -15.17 1.36
C HIS A 22 8.06 -14.20 1.70
N LEU A 23 7.50 -13.51 0.69
CA LEU A 23 6.36 -12.60 0.86
C LEU A 23 5.07 -13.37 1.18
N ASP A 24 4.92 -14.60 0.70
CA ASP A 24 3.77 -15.46 0.95
C ASP A 24 3.68 -15.95 2.40
N ASN A 25 4.79 -15.88 3.14
CA ASN A 25 4.81 -16.17 4.58
C ASN A 25 4.43 -14.95 5.45
N LEU A 26 4.07 -13.82 4.84
CA LEU A 26 3.58 -12.65 5.58
C LEU A 26 2.12 -12.83 6.01
N PRO A 27 1.60 -12.03 6.95
CA PRO A 27 0.21 -12.17 7.43
C PRO A 27 -0.88 -11.92 6.38
N ILE A 28 -0.50 -11.28 5.28
CA ILE A 28 -1.25 -11.23 4.02
C ILE A 28 -0.25 -11.76 3.00
N GLY A 29 -0.52 -12.97 2.50
CA GLY A 29 0.38 -13.69 1.63
C GLY A 29 0.56 -13.06 0.25
N TYR A 30 1.26 -13.78 -0.60
CA TYR A 30 1.57 -13.46 -1.97
C TYR A 30 1.48 -14.77 -2.79
N PRO A 31 0.26 -15.30 -2.97
CA PRO A 31 0.03 -16.64 -3.48
C PRO A 31 0.57 -16.85 -4.89
N VAL A 32 0.92 -18.09 -5.19
CA VAL A 32 1.29 -18.51 -6.55
C VAL A 32 0.07 -18.54 -7.47
N THR A 33 0.26 -18.19 -8.74
CA THR A 33 -0.76 -18.38 -9.78
C THR A 33 -0.27 -19.31 -10.89
N GLU A 34 -1.21 -19.87 -11.66
CA GLU A 34 -0.88 -20.65 -12.86
C GLU A 34 -0.32 -19.75 -13.97
N SER A 35 -0.78 -18.50 -14.07
CA SER A 35 -0.33 -17.55 -15.10
C SER A 35 1.08 -17.00 -14.86
N GLY A 36 1.59 -17.11 -13.63
CA GLY A 36 2.85 -16.53 -13.21
C GLY A 36 2.82 -15.00 -13.09
N VAL A 37 1.63 -14.38 -13.04
CA VAL A 37 1.46 -12.93 -12.95
C VAL A 37 2.11 -12.33 -11.71
N GLU A 38 2.10 -13.06 -10.60
CA GLU A 38 2.75 -12.70 -9.34
C GLU A 38 4.27 -12.50 -9.53
N ILE A 39 4.91 -13.27 -10.39
CA ILE A 39 6.34 -13.11 -10.70
C ILE A 39 6.57 -11.92 -11.64
N ARG A 40 5.64 -11.62 -12.56
CA ARG A 40 5.75 -10.44 -13.43
C ARG A 40 5.67 -9.15 -12.62
N ILE A 41 4.77 -9.09 -11.63
CA ILE A 41 4.67 -7.99 -10.67
C ILE A 41 5.98 -7.83 -9.89
N LEU A 42 6.56 -8.91 -9.36
CA LEU A 42 7.85 -8.83 -8.66
C LEU A 42 8.99 -8.36 -9.57
N LYS A 43 9.04 -8.78 -10.83
CA LYS A 43 10.03 -8.32 -11.81
C LYS A 43 9.88 -6.84 -12.17
N HIS A 44 8.65 -6.31 -12.14
CA HIS A 44 8.41 -4.88 -12.30
C HIS A 44 8.96 -4.10 -11.09
N LEU A 45 8.76 -4.64 -9.89
CA LEU A 45 9.12 -3.96 -8.64
C LEU A 45 10.58 -4.13 -8.24
N PHE A 46 11.27 -5.20 -8.63
CA PHE A 46 12.61 -5.56 -8.18
C PHE A 46 13.51 -5.99 -9.34
N THR A 47 14.78 -5.55 -9.30
CA THR A 47 15.87 -6.24 -10.02
C THR A 47 16.24 -7.53 -9.28
N PRO A 48 16.97 -8.47 -9.92
CA PRO A 48 17.37 -9.71 -9.25
C PRO A 48 18.20 -9.47 -7.97
N LYS A 49 19.09 -8.47 -8.00
CA LYS A 49 19.90 -8.07 -6.83
C LYS A 49 19.02 -7.59 -5.67
N GLU A 50 18.07 -6.71 -5.96
CA GLU A 50 17.16 -6.17 -4.94
C GLU A 50 16.22 -7.24 -4.41
N ALA A 51 15.74 -8.16 -5.26
CA ALA A 51 14.95 -9.30 -4.84
C ALA A 51 15.73 -10.19 -3.87
N GLY A 52 17.02 -10.45 -4.15
CA GLY A 52 17.92 -11.16 -3.24
C GLY A 52 18.09 -10.46 -1.88
N ILE A 53 18.14 -9.12 -1.85
CA ILE A 53 18.21 -8.35 -0.60
C ILE A 53 16.86 -8.38 0.15
N ALA A 54 15.74 -8.29 -0.56
CA ALA A 54 14.39 -8.31 0.01
C ALA A 54 14.07 -9.61 0.77
N LEU A 55 14.69 -10.74 0.40
CA LEU A 55 14.65 -12.01 1.15
C LEU A 55 15.17 -11.88 2.59
N HIS A 56 16.00 -10.88 2.86
CA HIS A 56 16.59 -10.63 4.18
C HIS A 56 15.90 -9.51 4.95
N LEU A 57 14.82 -8.95 4.40
CA LEU A 57 13.95 -8.00 5.07
C LEU A 57 12.80 -8.71 5.77
N ARG A 58 12.27 -8.05 6.80
CA ARG A 58 11.11 -8.50 7.58
C ARG A 58 9.98 -7.50 7.40
N LEU A 59 8.78 -7.88 7.82
CA LEU A 59 7.65 -6.94 7.86
C LEU A 59 7.85 -5.83 8.90
N ILE A 60 8.46 -6.16 10.04
CA ILE A 60 8.78 -5.18 11.08
C ILE A 60 10.07 -4.43 10.66
N PRO A 61 10.05 -3.09 10.57
CA PRO A 61 11.22 -2.31 10.21
C PRO A 61 12.42 -2.58 11.11
N GLU A 62 13.59 -2.77 10.50
CA GLU A 62 14.85 -3.01 11.20
C GLU A 62 15.93 -2.02 10.76
N PRO A 63 16.85 -1.63 11.67
CA PRO A 63 17.88 -0.67 11.33
C PRO A 63 18.90 -1.27 10.35
N LEU A 64 19.48 -0.43 9.48
CA LEU A 64 20.47 -0.82 8.45
C LEU A 64 21.53 -1.79 8.97
N LYS A 65 22.16 -1.47 10.12
CA LYS A 65 23.22 -2.28 10.75
C LYS A 65 22.75 -3.71 11.05
N LYS A 66 21.47 -3.93 11.36
CA LYS A 66 20.90 -5.26 11.64
C LYS A 66 20.65 -6.06 10.37
N ILE A 67 20.19 -5.40 9.30
CA ILE A 67 20.02 -6.02 7.98
C ILE A 67 21.40 -6.41 7.42
N TYR A 68 22.38 -5.51 7.52
CA TYR A 68 23.75 -5.73 7.05
C TYR A 68 24.38 -7.00 7.66
N ARG A 69 24.15 -7.27 8.96
CA ARG A 69 24.65 -8.49 9.61
C ARG A 69 24.18 -9.79 8.94
N ARG A 70 23.00 -9.79 8.30
CA ARG A 70 22.46 -10.96 7.58
C ARG A 70 23.05 -11.10 6.19
N VAL A 71 23.32 -9.99 5.50
CA VAL A 71 23.74 -10.00 4.09
C VAL A 71 25.23 -9.86 3.88
N LYS A 72 26.03 -9.40 4.86
CA LYS A 72 27.48 -9.16 4.68
C LYS A 72 28.30 -10.32 4.12
N LYS A 73 27.83 -11.57 4.27
CA LYS A 73 28.51 -12.76 3.72
C LYS A 73 28.39 -12.86 2.19
N THR A 74 27.53 -12.08 1.56
CA THR A 74 27.41 -12.01 0.09
C THR A 74 28.49 -11.13 -0.55
N GLY A 75 29.28 -10.41 0.26
CA GLY A 75 30.32 -9.49 -0.21
C GLY A 75 29.85 -8.04 -0.43
N ILE A 76 28.55 -7.75 -0.23
CA ILE A 76 28.02 -6.38 -0.28
C ILE A 76 28.58 -5.53 0.87
N SER A 77 28.94 -4.28 0.61
CA SER A 77 29.31 -3.33 1.66
C SER A 77 28.08 -2.75 2.37
N ILE A 78 28.25 -2.06 3.50
CA ILE A 78 27.11 -1.45 4.21
C ILE A 78 26.57 -0.24 3.44
N GLU A 79 27.45 0.52 2.77
CA GLU A 79 27.11 1.66 1.93
C GLU A 79 26.33 1.21 0.69
N GLU A 80 26.81 0.15 0.01
CA GLU A 80 26.12 -0.42 -1.15
C GLU A 80 24.75 -1.01 -0.78
N LEU A 81 24.64 -1.62 0.40
CA LEU A 81 23.35 -2.08 0.92
C LEU A 81 22.40 -0.92 1.15
N GLU A 82 22.87 0.16 1.79
CA GLU A 82 22.07 1.34 2.07
C GLU A 82 21.57 1.99 0.76
N GLU A 83 22.45 2.19 -0.21
CA GLU A 83 22.08 2.75 -1.52
C GLU A 83 21.05 1.88 -2.24
N THR A 84 21.20 0.56 -2.17
CA THR A 84 20.25 -0.37 -2.79
C THR A 84 18.89 -0.32 -2.10
N LEU A 85 18.85 -0.30 -0.75
CA LEU A 85 17.61 -0.19 0.01
C LEU A 85 16.93 1.17 -0.20
N ASP A 86 17.68 2.27 -0.22
CA ASP A 86 17.16 3.60 -0.54
C ASP A 86 16.57 3.65 -1.95
N THR A 87 17.20 2.97 -2.91
CA THR A 87 16.68 2.84 -4.28
C THR A 87 15.38 2.04 -4.29
N MET A 88 15.31 0.91 -3.60
CA MET A 88 14.10 0.10 -3.45
C MET A 88 12.96 0.88 -2.80
N PHE A 89 13.24 1.69 -1.78
CA PHE A 89 12.25 2.58 -1.20
C PHE A 89 11.83 3.68 -2.17
N LYS A 90 12.77 4.32 -2.87
CA LYS A 90 12.48 5.39 -3.85
C LYS A 90 11.49 4.93 -4.92
N LYS A 91 11.66 3.71 -5.45
CA LYS A 91 10.75 3.10 -6.43
C LYS A 91 9.47 2.49 -5.85
N GLY A 92 9.28 2.53 -4.53
CA GLY A 92 8.06 2.04 -3.89
C GLY A 92 7.98 0.53 -3.69
N ALA A 93 9.12 -0.17 -3.64
CA ALA A 93 9.14 -1.63 -3.49
C ALA A 93 9.22 -2.09 -2.02
N ILE A 94 9.67 -1.22 -1.10
CA ILE A 94 9.82 -1.53 0.33
C ILE A 94 9.40 -0.36 1.21
N VAL A 95 9.29 -0.59 2.51
CA VAL A 95 9.06 0.44 3.53
C VAL A 95 10.39 0.98 4.04
N HIS A 96 10.44 2.29 4.29
CA HIS A 96 11.55 2.95 4.96
C HIS A 96 11.03 3.92 6.03
N GLY A 97 11.77 4.04 7.13
CA GLY A 97 11.52 5.02 8.19
C GLY A 97 12.83 5.60 8.72
N ARG A 98 12.74 6.79 9.32
CA ARG A 98 13.86 7.48 9.98
C ARG A 98 13.51 7.79 11.41
N VAL A 99 14.43 7.51 12.32
CA VAL A 99 14.31 7.81 13.74
C VAL A 99 15.57 8.55 14.17
N MET A 100 15.39 9.65 14.91
CA MET A 100 16.50 10.34 15.55
C MET A 100 16.84 9.66 16.87
N GLU A 101 18.07 9.18 17.01
CA GLU A 101 18.63 8.70 18.28
C GLU A 101 19.75 9.67 18.71
N GLY A 102 19.38 10.63 19.56
CA GLY A 102 20.27 11.76 19.87
C GLY A 102 20.47 12.65 18.64
N GLU A 103 21.72 12.78 18.20
CA GLU A 103 22.09 13.53 17.00
C GLU A 103 22.22 12.64 15.73
N GLU A 104 22.13 11.32 15.87
CA GLU A 104 22.24 10.37 14.73
C GLU A 104 20.86 10.07 14.14
N GLU A 105 20.72 10.21 12.82
CA GLU A 105 19.55 9.70 12.10
C GLU A 105 19.76 8.23 11.75
N ILE A 106 18.88 7.37 12.24
CA ILE A 106 18.91 5.93 11.95
C ILE A 106 17.81 5.59 10.97
N LYS A 107 18.21 4.97 9.85
CA LYS A 107 17.31 4.44 8.83
C LYS A 107 16.88 3.01 9.14
N TYR A 108 15.59 2.76 8.98
CA TYR A 108 14.93 1.48 9.16
C TYR A 108 14.28 1.04 7.85
N TYR A 109 14.36 -0.25 7.54
CA TYR A 109 13.79 -0.83 6.32
C TYR A 109 13.00 -2.10 6.61
N ALA A 110 11.96 -2.35 5.81
CA ALA A 110 11.11 -3.54 5.89
C ALA A 110 10.50 -3.89 4.53
N ASN A 111 10.09 -5.14 4.36
CA ASN A 111 9.21 -5.50 3.25
C ASN A 111 7.85 -4.81 3.40
N ALA A 112 7.30 -4.39 2.26
CA ALA A 112 5.93 -3.91 2.16
C ALA A 112 4.98 -5.08 1.85
N PHE A 113 3.70 -4.92 2.16
CA PHE A 113 2.66 -5.74 1.54
C PHE A 113 2.47 -5.32 0.07
N LEU A 114 1.80 -6.15 -0.73
CA LEU A 114 1.48 -5.76 -2.11
C LEU A 114 0.43 -4.65 -2.13
N ALA A 115 -0.75 -4.87 -1.55
CA ALA A 115 -1.77 -3.85 -1.33
C ALA A 115 -1.60 -3.17 0.04
N VAL A 116 -2.03 -1.91 0.10
CA VAL A 116 -1.67 -0.97 1.17
C VAL A 116 -0.15 -0.98 1.37
N GLY A 117 0.57 -0.86 0.25
CA GLY A 117 2.01 -1.06 0.17
C GLY A 117 2.55 -0.84 -1.24
N MET A 118 3.21 -1.85 -1.80
CA MET A 118 3.97 -1.75 -3.06
C MET A 118 3.15 -1.13 -4.20
N TYR A 119 1.86 -1.50 -4.31
CA TYR A 119 0.96 -0.98 -5.34
C TYR A 119 0.64 0.51 -5.16
N GLU A 120 0.22 0.93 -3.97
CA GLU A 120 -0.04 2.34 -3.65
C GLU A 120 1.22 3.21 -3.82
N TYR A 121 2.40 2.64 -3.54
CA TYR A 121 3.67 3.33 -3.70
C TYR A 121 4.07 3.55 -5.16
N GLN A 122 3.33 3.01 -6.13
CA GLN A 122 3.53 3.29 -7.55
C GLN A 122 2.75 4.51 -8.05
N LEU A 123 2.08 5.29 -7.19
CA LEU A 123 1.15 6.36 -7.59
C LEU A 123 1.68 7.31 -8.69
N ASP A 124 2.96 7.67 -8.68
CA ASP A 124 3.59 8.58 -9.65
C ASP A 124 4.25 7.87 -10.86
N ARG A 125 4.19 6.53 -10.90
CA ARG A 125 4.90 5.67 -11.86
C ARG A 125 4.10 4.46 -12.34
N LEU A 126 2.77 4.53 -12.25
CA LEU A 126 1.90 3.48 -12.77
C LEU A 126 2.11 3.32 -14.28
N GLU A 127 2.43 2.09 -14.69
CA GLU A 127 2.49 1.68 -16.09
C GLU A 127 1.29 0.79 -16.42
N LYS A 128 0.78 0.89 -17.66
CA LYS A 128 -0.39 0.12 -18.09
C LYS A 128 -0.25 -1.39 -17.84
N GLN A 129 0.88 -1.96 -18.23
CA GLN A 129 1.15 -3.39 -18.04
C GLN A 129 1.15 -3.79 -16.56
N PHE A 130 1.70 -2.94 -15.68
CA PHE A 130 1.71 -3.21 -14.24
C PHE A 130 0.30 -3.18 -13.64
N VAL A 131 -0.55 -2.24 -14.09
CA VAL A 131 -1.96 -2.19 -13.69
C VAL A 131 -2.71 -3.44 -14.15
N GLU A 132 -2.54 -3.84 -15.41
CA GLU A 132 -3.19 -5.04 -15.97
C GLU A 132 -2.72 -6.32 -15.25
N ASP A 133 -1.42 -6.46 -14.98
CA ASP A 133 -0.89 -7.58 -14.20
C ASP A 133 -1.46 -7.58 -12.76
N PHE A 134 -1.59 -6.42 -12.13
CA PHE A 134 -2.18 -6.33 -10.78
C PHE A 134 -3.66 -6.71 -10.77
N GLU A 135 -4.46 -6.27 -11.74
CA GLU A 135 -5.88 -6.65 -11.87
C GLU A 135 -6.04 -8.15 -12.11
N GLN A 136 -5.21 -8.73 -12.98
CA GLN A 136 -5.18 -10.18 -13.20
C GLN A 136 -4.81 -10.92 -11.90
N TYR A 137 -3.83 -10.43 -11.14
CA TYR A 137 -3.42 -11.09 -9.91
C TYR A 137 -4.47 -10.99 -8.79
N LEU A 138 -5.17 -9.86 -8.70
CA LEU A 138 -6.34 -9.70 -7.82
C LEU A 138 -7.40 -10.75 -8.12
N GLU A 139 -7.69 -10.96 -9.40
CA GLU A 139 -8.67 -11.94 -9.86
C GLU A 139 -8.23 -13.39 -9.61
N GLU A 140 -6.99 -13.74 -9.91
CA GLU A 140 -6.53 -15.12 -9.88
C GLU A 140 -6.28 -15.66 -8.46
N ALA A 141 -5.81 -14.81 -7.53
CA ALA A 141 -5.45 -15.29 -6.20
C ALA A 141 -5.48 -14.24 -5.08
N TYR A 142 -5.09 -12.99 -5.36
CA TYR A 142 -4.74 -12.06 -4.29
C TYR A 142 -5.96 -11.55 -3.49
N ILE A 143 -7.14 -11.39 -4.11
CA ILE A 143 -8.32 -10.94 -3.36
C ILE A 143 -8.77 -11.95 -2.30
N GLU A 144 -8.66 -13.25 -2.59
CA GLU A 144 -8.99 -14.28 -1.60
C GLU A 144 -8.02 -14.22 -0.42
N GLU A 145 -6.73 -14.06 -0.69
CA GLU A 145 -5.72 -13.93 0.37
C GLU A 145 -5.96 -12.67 1.23
N PHE A 146 -6.24 -11.55 0.58
CA PHE A 146 -6.54 -10.28 1.23
C PHE A 146 -7.78 -10.34 2.13
N THR A 147 -8.77 -11.16 1.77
CA THR A 147 -10.05 -11.26 2.49
C THR A 147 -10.10 -12.40 3.51
N LYS A 148 -9.28 -13.44 3.37
CA LYS A 148 -9.16 -14.56 4.33
C LYS A 148 -8.44 -14.15 5.62
N THR A 149 -7.56 -13.17 5.56
CA THR A 149 -6.80 -12.74 6.74
C THR A 149 -7.71 -12.14 7.81
N ARG A 150 -7.40 -12.40 9.09
CA ARG A 150 -8.07 -11.71 10.21
C ARG A 150 -7.54 -10.29 10.41
N ILE A 151 -6.52 -9.89 9.65
CA ILE A 151 -5.88 -8.57 9.71
C ILE A 151 -6.41 -7.73 8.56
N ASN A 152 -7.60 -7.17 8.75
CA ASN A 152 -8.14 -6.19 7.81
C ASN A 152 -7.25 -4.94 7.82
N GLN A 153 -6.63 -4.59 6.69
CA GLN A 153 -5.80 -3.38 6.58
C GLN A 153 -6.63 -2.09 6.54
N VAL A 154 -7.91 -2.17 6.17
CA VAL A 154 -8.84 -1.04 6.13
C VAL A 154 -10.13 -1.37 6.87
N ARG A 155 -10.77 -0.35 7.44
CA ARG A 155 -12.11 -0.41 8.03
C ARG A 155 -13.05 0.59 7.35
N THR A 156 -14.27 0.19 7.06
CA THR A 156 -15.32 1.07 6.52
C THR A 156 -15.89 1.92 7.64
N VAL A 157 -16.02 3.22 7.40
CA VAL A 157 -16.59 4.18 8.36
C VAL A 157 -17.97 4.63 7.85
N PRO A 158 -19.05 4.40 8.62
CA PRO A 158 -20.39 4.84 8.23
C PRO A 158 -20.48 6.36 8.09
N ILE A 159 -21.29 6.85 7.15
CA ILE A 159 -21.62 8.29 7.04
C ILE A 159 -22.69 8.61 8.08
N GLU A 160 -22.59 9.76 8.76
CA GLU A 160 -23.49 10.15 9.87
C GLU A 160 -24.99 10.12 9.49
N GLU A 161 -25.34 10.39 8.23
CA GLU A 161 -26.74 10.34 7.75
C GLU A 161 -27.29 8.91 7.55
N SER A 162 -26.43 7.89 7.52
CA SER A 162 -26.81 6.50 7.20
C SER A 162 -27.19 5.64 8.41
N VAL A 163 -27.12 6.17 9.64
CA VAL A 163 -27.33 5.39 10.87
C VAL A 163 -28.57 5.86 11.64
N SER A 164 -29.73 5.26 11.33
CA SER A 164 -30.87 5.24 12.25
C SER A 164 -30.84 3.95 13.09
N SER A 165 -29.91 3.85 14.05
CA SER A 165 -29.99 2.77 15.04
C SER A 165 -29.30 3.17 16.35
N GLU A 166 -29.95 2.83 17.47
CA GLU A 166 -29.64 3.18 18.86
C GLU A 166 -28.34 2.57 19.42
N LYS A 167 -27.32 2.37 18.58
CA LYS A 167 -26.00 1.95 19.03
C LYS A 167 -25.06 3.12 18.89
N SER A 168 -24.77 3.74 20.04
CA SER A 168 -23.71 4.72 20.19
C SER A 168 -22.36 4.10 19.80
N VAL A 169 -21.96 4.20 18.53
CA VAL A 169 -20.60 3.85 18.10
C VAL A 169 -19.68 5.04 18.36
N ALA A 170 -19.52 5.33 19.65
CA ALA A 170 -18.70 6.41 20.13
C ALA A 170 -17.26 5.92 20.29
N THR A 171 -16.39 6.21 19.32
CA THR A 171 -15.02 6.76 19.53
C THR A 171 -14.18 6.81 18.23
N TYR A 172 -14.45 5.96 17.24
CA TYR A 172 -13.65 5.87 16.00
C TYR A 172 -14.40 6.21 14.70
N ASP A 173 -15.72 6.38 14.77
CA ASP A 173 -16.59 6.50 13.57
C ASP A 173 -16.70 7.93 13.02
N ASN A 174 -16.02 8.89 13.62
CA ASN A 174 -16.11 10.27 13.19
C ASN A 174 -14.78 10.70 12.57
N ILE A 175 -14.70 10.62 11.24
CA ILE A 175 -13.56 11.14 10.47
C ILE A 175 -13.27 12.60 10.83
N ARG A 176 -14.31 13.39 11.15
CA ARG A 176 -14.14 14.79 11.58
C ARG A 176 -13.36 14.86 12.90
N LYS A 177 -13.66 14.00 13.88
CA LYS A 177 -12.88 13.88 15.12
C LYS A 177 -11.43 13.45 14.86
N ILE A 178 -11.21 12.56 13.88
CA ILE A 178 -9.84 12.19 13.48
C ILE A 178 -9.09 13.43 12.96
N PHE A 179 -9.71 14.22 12.08
CA PHE A 179 -9.09 15.45 11.55
C PHE A 179 -8.89 16.55 12.60
N GLU A 180 -9.75 16.62 13.60
CA GLU A 180 -9.64 17.60 14.69
C GLU A 180 -8.52 17.24 15.68
N ASN A 181 -8.18 15.95 15.81
CA ASN A 181 -7.18 15.46 16.75
C ASN A 181 -5.74 15.53 16.18
N ASP A 182 -4.90 16.38 16.78
CA ASP A 182 -3.50 16.57 16.34
C ASP A 182 -2.61 15.35 16.56
N GLU A 183 -2.91 14.52 17.57
CA GLU A 183 -2.20 13.27 17.82
C GLU A 183 -2.48 12.22 16.75
N LEU A 184 -3.73 12.14 16.28
CA LEU A 184 -4.14 11.22 15.22
C LEU A 184 -3.66 11.68 13.84
N THR A 185 -3.70 12.99 13.57
CA THR A 185 -3.20 13.55 12.31
C THR A 185 -1.68 13.67 12.27
N GLY A 186 -0.99 13.67 13.41
CA GLY A 186 0.45 13.94 13.50
C GLY A 186 0.81 15.41 13.21
N GLY A 187 -0.15 16.32 13.46
CA GLY A 187 0.00 17.77 13.34
C GLY A 187 -0.35 18.38 11.98
N PHE A 188 -0.62 17.57 10.94
CA PHE A 188 -1.10 18.05 9.66
C PHE A 188 -1.83 16.96 8.86
N ILE A 189 -2.63 17.38 7.89
CA ILE A 189 -3.36 16.51 6.97
C ILE A 189 -2.81 16.76 5.57
N ALA A 190 -2.64 15.70 4.79
CA ALA A 190 -2.34 15.82 3.37
C ALA A 190 -3.37 15.04 2.53
N ILE A 191 -3.47 15.39 1.26
CA ILE A 191 -4.35 14.73 0.30
C ILE A 191 -3.58 14.43 -0.98
N MET A 192 -3.88 13.28 -1.58
CA MET A 192 -3.28 12.81 -2.83
C MET A 192 -4.32 12.14 -3.73
N ASP A 193 -3.92 11.96 -4.99
CA ASP A 193 -4.68 11.18 -5.96
C ASP A 193 -4.88 9.73 -5.48
N CYS A 194 -6.05 9.18 -5.78
CA CYS A 194 -6.31 7.77 -5.53
C CYS A 194 -5.63 6.90 -6.61
N VAL A 195 -4.73 6.01 -6.16
CA VAL A 195 -4.04 5.06 -7.05
C VAL A 195 -5.02 4.26 -7.89
N CYS A 196 -6.14 3.79 -7.31
CA CYS A 196 -7.10 2.97 -8.04
C CYS A 196 -7.83 3.75 -9.15
N ARG A 197 -8.20 5.02 -8.92
CA ARG A 197 -8.79 5.86 -9.98
C ARG A 197 -7.78 6.13 -11.08
N LYS A 198 -6.53 6.39 -10.72
CA LYS A 198 -5.43 6.63 -11.67
C LYS A 198 -5.11 5.39 -12.50
N SER A 199 -5.11 4.21 -11.88
CA SER A 199 -4.97 2.91 -12.57
C SER A 199 -6.07 2.71 -13.59
N LYS A 200 -7.33 2.96 -13.20
CA LYS A 200 -8.48 2.90 -14.09
C LYS A 200 -8.42 3.91 -15.26
N ASP A 201 -7.94 5.12 -15.01
CA ASP A 201 -7.68 6.09 -16.08
C ASP A 201 -6.63 5.58 -17.08
N ILE A 202 -5.55 4.94 -16.60
CA ILE A 202 -4.44 4.41 -17.44
C ILE A 202 -4.89 3.29 -18.37
N ILE A 203 -5.80 2.41 -17.92
CA ILE A 203 -6.32 1.32 -18.75
C ILE A 203 -7.53 1.74 -19.61
N GLY A 204 -7.95 3.01 -19.56
CA GLY A 204 -9.04 3.54 -20.38
C GLY A 204 -10.44 3.29 -19.81
N GLU A 205 -10.55 3.00 -18.52
CA GLU A 205 -11.80 2.75 -17.80
C GLU A 205 -12.06 3.80 -16.69
N PRO A 206 -12.11 5.10 -17.01
CA PRO A 206 -12.13 6.16 -16.01
C PRO A 206 -13.32 6.04 -15.04
N CYS A 207 -13.17 6.65 -13.87
CA CYS A 207 -14.21 6.64 -12.84
C CYS A 207 -15.55 7.14 -13.38
N LYS A 208 -16.58 6.29 -13.22
CA LYS A 208 -17.97 6.57 -13.67
C LYS A 208 -18.77 7.35 -12.64
N GLN A 209 -18.34 7.36 -11.37
CA GLN A 209 -19.06 8.00 -10.28
C GLN A 209 -18.72 9.49 -10.16
N SER A 210 -17.46 9.88 -10.40
CA SER A 210 -17.01 11.25 -10.14
C SER A 210 -15.72 11.60 -10.89
N ASP A 211 -15.52 12.87 -11.19
CA ASP A 211 -14.30 13.42 -11.78
C ASP A 211 -13.19 13.69 -10.75
N ILE A 212 -13.51 13.68 -9.44
CA ILE A 212 -12.53 13.96 -8.39
C ILE A 212 -11.46 12.85 -8.31
N ARG A 213 -10.18 13.24 -8.37
CA ARG A 213 -9.02 12.33 -8.31
C ARG A 213 -8.33 12.31 -6.95
N GLU A 214 -8.13 13.49 -6.36
CA GLU A 214 -7.65 13.65 -4.98
C GLU A 214 -8.72 13.16 -3.98
N THR A 215 -8.67 11.87 -3.62
CA THR A 215 -9.67 11.22 -2.75
C THR A 215 -9.03 10.38 -1.63
N CYS A 216 -7.71 10.41 -1.51
CA CYS A 216 -6.98 9.74 -0.44
C CYS A 216 -6.38 10.79 0.50
N PHE A 217 -6.92 10.88 1.72
CA PHE A 217 -6.25 11.63 2.78
C PHE A 217 -5.14 10.79 3.39
N THR A 218 -4.04 11.43 3.72
CA THR A 218 -2.91 10.82 4.43
C THR A 218 -2.69 11.57 5.74
N LEU A 219 -2.36 10.80 6.78
CA LEU A 219 -2.23 11.26 8.16
C LEU A 219 -0.93 10.72 8.78
N ASN A 220 -0.45 11.35 9.85
CA ASN A 220 0.70 10.91 10.64
C ASN A 220 1.93 10.60 9.76
N ARG A 221 2.56 9.42 9.90
CA ARG A 221 3.70 9.01 9.07
C ARG A 221 3.34 8.85 7.60
N GLY A 222 2.09 8.53 7.28
CA GLY A 222 1.60 8.47 5.90
C GLY A 222 1.68 9.84 5.24
N ALA A 223 1.25 10.89 5.94
CA ALA A 223 1.30 12.27 5.45
C ALA A 223 2.74 12.78 5.26
N ARG A 224 3.65 12.44 6.19
CA ARG A 224 5.08 12.75 6.04
C ARG A 224 5.65 12.08 4.78
N MET A 225 5.45 10.77 4.67
CA MET A 225 5.95 9.99 3.54
C MET A 225 5.41 10.50 2.20
N SER A 226 4.10 10.73 2.09
CA SER A 226 3.48 11.18 0.84
C SER A 226 3.91 12.60 0.45
N LEU A 227 4.23 13.47 1.40
CA LEU A 227 4.79 14.79 1.13
C LEU A 227 6.26 14.70 0.68
N ASP A 228 7.07 13.90 1.37
CA ASP A 228 8.49 13.69 1.04
C ASP A 228 8.65 13.11 -0.38
N LYS A 229 7.70 12.28 -0.79
CA LYS A 229 7.61 11.69 -2.13
C LYS A 229 7.02 12.63 -3.19
N GLY A 230 6.44 13.76 -2.79
CA GLY A 230 5.77 14.68 -3.72
C GLY A 230 4.42 14.17 -4.24
N TRP A 231 3.84 13.15 -3.62
CA TRP A 231 2.55 12.54 -4.02
C TRP A 231 1.34 13.34 -3.54
N SER A 232 1.52 14.12 -2.48
CA SER A 232 0.43 14.78 -1.77
C SER A 232 0.70 16.25 -1.56
N ARG A 233 -0.35 17.00 -1.23
CA ARG A 233 -0.27 18.38 -0.76
C ARG A 233 -0.91 18.53 0.61
N ARG A 234 -0.40 19.47 1.41
CA ARG A 234 -0.97 19.80 2.72
C ARG A 234 -2.35 20.44 2.57
N VAL A 235 -3.24 20.14 3.52
CA VAL A 235 -4.54 20.80 3.69
C VAL A 235 -4.73 21.16 5.16
N SER A 236 -5.37 22.30 5.41
CA SER A 236 -5.80 22.65 6.77
C SER A 236 -6.94 21.74 7.22
N LYS A 237 -7.16 21.64 8.53
CA LYS A 237 -8.30 20.89 9.10
C LYS A 237 -9.64 21.31 8.49
N ASN A 238 -9.91 22.62 8.44
CA ASN A 238 -11.12 23.17 7.83
C ASN A 238 -11.23 22.77 6.35
N LYS A 239 -10.12 22.82 5.61
CA LYS A 239 -10.13 22.42 4.20
C LYS A 239 -10.37 20.92 4.03
N ALA A 240 -9.82 20.08 4.89
CA ALA A 240 -10.06 18.64 4.88
C ALA A 240 -11.54 18.32 5.15
N LEU A 241 -12.17 19.03 6.10
CA LEU A 241 -13.61 18.90 6.39
C LEU A 241 -14.50 19.35 5.23
N GLU A 242 -14.14 20.44 4.54
CA GLU A 242 -14.83 20.87 3.31
C GLU A 242 -14.74 19.81 2.21
N ILE A 243 -13.57 19.22 2.02
CA ILE A 243 -13.34 18.17 1.02
C ILE A 243 -14.11 16.90 1.40
N LEU A 244 -14.09 16.50 2.67
CA LEU A 244 -14.86 15.36 3.18
C LEU A 244 -16.35 15.52 2.88
N LYS A 245 -16.90 16.73 3.08
CA LYS A 245 -18.30 17.01 2.74
C LYS A 245 -18.60 16.81 1.25
N LYS A 246 -17.65 17.11 0.36
CA LYS A 246 -17.80 16.81 -1.07
C LYS A 246 -17.84 15.31 -1.30
N PHE A 247 -16.99 14.53 -0.63
CA PHE A 247 -16.98 13.08 -0.76
C PHE A 247 -18.27 12.42 -0.26
N GLU A 248 -18.83 12.93 0.84
CA GLU A 248 -20.15 12.51 1.34
C GLU A 248 -21.24 12.78 0.29
N ASN A 249 -21.27 13.98 -0.30
CA ASN A 249 -22.24 14.34 -1.34
C ASN A 249 -22.11 13.48 -2.61
N GLU A 250 -20.89 13.07 -2.97
CA GLU A 250 -20.63 12.17 -4.11
C GLU A 250 -20.96 10.71 -3.78
N GLY A 251 -21.30 10.38 -2.53
CA GLY A 251 -21.60 9.03 -2.08
C GLY A 251 -20.37 8.12 -2.05
N PHE A 252 -19.19 8.65 -1.73
CA PHE A 252 -17.99 7.83 -1.57
C PHE A 252 -18.05 7.01 -0.28
N ILE A 253 -17.53 5.80 -0.36
CA ILE A 253 -17.40 4.88 0.77
C ILE A 253 -16.09 5.22 1.48
N ILE A 254 -16.19 5.68 2.72
CA ILE A 254 -15.05 6.06 3.54
C ILE A 254 -14.40 4.80 4.10
N GLN A 255 -13.09 4.63 3.83
CA GLN A 255 -12.29 3.52 4.34
C GLN A 255 -11.03 4.06 5.03
N ALA A 256 -10.92 3.89 6.33
CA ALA A 256 -9.75 4.30 7.11
C ALA A 256 -8.77 3.13 7.28
N ASP A 257 -7.48 3.44 7.37
CA ASP A 257 -6.47 2.50 7.86
C ASP A 257 -6.92 1.89 9.20
N ASN A 258 -6.83 0.57 9.32
CA ASN A 258 -7.33 -0.16 10.47
C ASN A 258 -6.34 -0.19 11.65
N THR A 259 -5.83 0.99 12.01
CA THR A 259 -4.95 1.20 13.16
C THR A 259 -5.52 2.26 14.10
N GLN A 260 -4.97 2.36 15.31
CA GLN A 260 -5.34 3.39 16.28
C GLN A 260 -4.93 4.79 15.80
N HIS A 261 -3.78 4.91 15.12
CA HIS A 261 -3.28 6.14 14.50
C HIS A 261 -3.21 5.96 12.99
N PRO A 262 -4.32 6.20 12.27
CA PRO A 262 -4.44 5.86 10.86
C PRO A 262 -3.39 6.59 10.02
N PHE A 263 -2.85 5.92 9.00
CA PHE A 263 -1.94 6.55 8.04
C PHE A 263 -2.65 7.14 6.84
N PHE A 264 -3.87 6.67 6.55
CA PHE A 264 -4.67 7.15 5.45
C PHE A 264 -6.17 6.98 5.70
N ILE A 265 -6.96 7.73 4.95
CA ILE A 265 -8.40 7.61 4.82
C ILE A 265 -8.73 7.71 3.32
N CYS A 266 -9.15 6.60 2.74
CA CYS A 266 -9.60 6.50 1.35
C CYS A 266 -11.08 6.84 1.24
N ASN A 267 -11.45 7.55 0.17
CA ASN A 267 -12.84 7.87 -0.17
C ASN A 267 -13.17 7.21 -1.49
N CYS A 268 -13.61 5.96 -1.38
CA CYS A 268 -13.67 5.00 -2.47
C CYS A 268 -14.99 5.09 -3.25
N CYS A 269 -14.92 4.81 -4.55
CA CYS A 269 -16.10 4.61 -5.39
C CYS A 269 -16.31 3.12 -5.67
N GLY A 270 -17.54 2.74 -5.96
CA GLY A 270 -17.89 1.35 -6.24
C GLY A 270 -17.42 0.83 -7.60
N CYS A 271 -16.81 1.67 -8.44
CA CYS A 271 -16.37 1.32 -9.79
C CYS A 271 -14.85 1.25 -9.99
N CYS A 272 -14.04 1.91 -9.16
CA CYS A 272 -12.57 1.92 -9.33
C CYS A 272 -11.81 1.32 -8.15
N CYS A 273 -12.35 1.33 -6.94
CA CYS A 273 -11.60 0.83 -5.79
C CYS A 273 -11.40 -0.67 -5.90
N GLU A 274 -10.15 -1.12 -6.01
CA GLU A 274 -9.79 -2.52 -6.23
C GLU A 274 -10.34 -3.46 -5.16
N LEU A 275 -10.39 -3.00 -3.91
CA LEU A 275 -11.02 -3.78 -2.86
C LEU A 275 -12.53 -3.89 -3.06
N ILE A 276 -13.23 -2.78 -3.27
CA ILE A 276 -14.70 -2.76 -3.36
C ILE A 276 -15.20 -3.47 -4.62
N THR A 277 -14.52 -3.28 -5.76
CA THR A 277 -14.90 -3.93 -7.03
C THR A 277 -14.73 -5.44 -6.94
N ASN A 278 -13.62 -5.92 -6.36
CA ASN A 278 -13.39 -7.35 -6.23
C ASN A 278 -14.21 -7.99 -5.10
N LEU A 279 -14.52 -7.26 -4.02
CA LEU A 279 -15.41 -7.77 -2.97
C LEU A 279 -16.82 -8.10 -3.49
N LYS A 280 -17.33 -7.36 -4.48
CA LYS A 280 -18.64 -7.62 -5.09
C LYS A 280 -18.75 -8.99 -5.79
N ARG A 281 -17.63 -9.69 -5.99
CA ARG A 281 -17.59 -11.02 -6.61
C ARG A 281 -17.96 -12.14 -5.64
N PHE A 282 -17.85 -11.90 -4.33
CA PHE A 282 -18.26 -12.87 -3.32
C PHE A 282 -19.77 -12.86 -3.12
N ASP A 283 -20.36 -14.01 -2.80
CA ASP A 283 -21.82 -14.13 -2.54
C ASP A 283 -22.29 -13.24 -1.38
N LYS A 284 -21.42 -13.03 -0.39
CA LYS A 284 -21.69 -12.22 0.80
C LYS A 284 -20.55 -11.24 1.10
N PRO A 285 -20.40 -10.16 0.31
CA PRO A 285 -19.29 -9.22 0.45
C PRO A 285 -19.17 -8.60 1.85
N VAL A 286 -20.29 -8.42 2.54
CA VAL A 286 -20.37 -7.82 3.88
C VAL A 286 -19.61 -8.63 4.93
N GLU A 287 -19.48 -9.95 4.77
CA GLU A 287 -18.76 -10.81 5.72
C GLU A 287 -17.23 -10.57 5.70
N TYR A 288 -16.72 -9.90 4.65
CA TYR A 288 -15.30 -9.60 4.44
C TYR A 288 -14.94 -8.13 4.69
N ILE A 289 -15.91 -7.30 5.09
CA ILE A 289 -15.69 -5.89 5.37
C ILE A 289 -15.53 -5.71 6.88
N ALA A 290 -14.38 -5.22 7.31
CA ALA A 290 -14.28 -4.65 8.66
C ALA A 290 -15.12 -3.38 8.74
N SER A 291 -16.09 -3.38 9.64
CA SER A 291 -16.76 -2.21 10.17
C SER A 291 -16.49 -2.16 11.67
N ASN A 292 -16.50 -0.96 12.25
CA ASN A 292 -16.64 -0.83 13.70
C ASN A 292 -18.05 -1.25 14.15
#